data_AF-A0A838UIQ2-F1
#
_entry.id   AF-A0A838UIQ2-F1
#
_cell.length_a   1.000
_cell.length_b   1.000
_cell.length_c   1.000
_cell.angle_alpha   90.00
_cell.angle_beta   90.00
_cell.angle_gamma   90.00
#
_symmetry.space_group_name_H-M   'P 1'
#
loop_
_entity.id
_entity.type
_entity.pdbx_description
1 polymer ?
#
loop_
_entity_poly.entity_id
_entity_poly.type
_entity_poly.pdbx_seq_one_letter_code
_entity_poly.pdbx_strand_id
1 'polypeptide(L)'
;MFSLDTPEEPGEPFYFPRGPWGLWLRVIMPHIGADALMNSTIRERLRRAQILSTLVFGLFCVSVGLIPLAFLPSFNAGAFGGVVLGFIIVLFTTSLCRANRVTTASTLYVLGIVIAISIGQSLFPDNKIGLQDIEPFDLFVVPIVFAGILLPRVWSIVIWAYGAIFTIVILSIIPHRSNLDQYLAGSGIYAVVVQPILLSALLAVVSWIAAGSVNRAIEQGDRTAEVTRAYQSVTDQKQRLEDAIAIIRDVHARVANGDLTARAPTVKGELLPVAVSLNLMLERLSRSLAAESALGGMEQSVQRLNDVVSQLAQGNIRHPIPQQAFGPLNPVAYNLEQLRNGFVQVTRNSNALVNRIHTMTQEMLQQQHMLDQALVEQIPYEDRAFIQSMQERLSHMEADLTNGIEQLQRFLARFAA
;
A
#
# COMPACT_ATOMS: atom_id res chain seq x y z
N MET A 1 -36.50 14.63 15.17
CA MET A 1 -35.41 14.35 14.21
C MET A 1 -34.28 13.75 15.02
N PHE A 2 -34.25 12.42 15.15
CA PHE A 2 -33.25 11.71 15.94
C PHE A 2 -32.10 11.36 15.00
N SER A 3 -30.98 12.08 15.11
CA SER A 3 -29.72 11.67 14.48
C SER A 3 -29.26 10.42 15.20
N LEU A 4 -29.33 9.26 14.54
CA LEU A 4 -28.52 8.14 14.93
C LEU A 4 -27.13 8.46 14.39
N ASP A 5 -26.20 8.80 15.28
CA ASP A 5 -24.79 8.87 14.93
C ASP A 5 -24.42 7.49 14.40
N THR A 6 -24.25 7.40 13.08
CA THR A 6 -23.73 6.20 12.45
C THR A 6 -22.32 6.02 12.99
N PRO A 7 -21.97 4.85 13.53
CA PRO A 7 -20.64 4.62 14.07
C PRO A 7 -19.61 4.97 13.00
N GLU A 8 -18.72 5.92 13.32
CA GLU A 8 -17.69 6.40 12.39
C GLU A 8 -16.64 5.31 12.13
N GLU A 9 -16.46 4.39 13.08
CA GLU A 9 -15.50 3.30 12.95
C GLU A 9 -16.17 1.93 12.69
N PRO A 10 -15.68 1.17 11.69
CA PRO A 10 -16.14 -0.18 11.41
C PRO A 10 -15.76 -1.12 12.57
N GLY A 11 -16.74 -1.45 13.42
CA GLY A 11 -16.58 -2.40 14.52
C GLY A 11 -17.20 -1.96 15.84
N GLU A 12 -17.62 -0.70 15.97
CA GLU A 12 -18.31 -0.28 17.19
C GLU A 12 -19.69 -0.95 17.31
N PRO A 13 -20.01 -1.54 18.49
CA PRO A 13 -21.31 -2.15 18.73
C PRO A 13 -22.40 -1.09 18.64
N PHE A 14 -23.52 -1.43 17.99
CA PHE A 14 -24.65 -0.52 17.84
C PHE A 14 -25.20 -0.12 19.23
N TYR A 15 -24.97 1.12 19.63
CA TYR A 15 -25.44 1.62 20.92
C TYR A 15 -26.95 1.90 20.87
N PHE A 16 -27.74 1.05 21.52
CA PHE A 16 -29.15 1.37 21.75
C PHE A 16 -29.26 2.59 22.67
N PRO A 17 -30.15 3.57 22.36
CA PRO A 17 -30.36 4.72 23.22
C PRO A 17 -30.78 4.25 24.63
N ARG A 18 -30.24 4.86 25.68
CA ARG A 18 -30.65 4.53 27.06
C ARG A 18 -32.09 5.01 27.30
N GLY A 19 -32.88 4.23 28.04
CA GLY A 19 -34.25 4.58 28.44
C GLY A 19 -35.33 3.58 27.97
N PRO A 20 -36.63 3.91 28.18
CA PRO A 20 -37.74 3.02 27.84
C PRO A 20 -37.81 2.73 26.33
N TRP A 21 -37.41 3.69 25.51
CA TRP A 21 -37.31 3.52 24.07
C TRP A 21 -36.25 2.50 23.66
N GLY A 22 -35.08 2.52 24.31
CA GLY A 22 -34.03 1.52 24.09
C GLY A 22 -34.45 0.11 24.50
N LEU A 23 -35.19 -0.01 25.60
CA LEU A 23 -35.77 -1.29 26.03
C LEU A 23 -36.75 -1.82 24.98
N TRP A 24 -37.63 -0.96 24.47
CA TRP A 24 -38.56 -1.33 23.40
C TRP A 24 -37.83 -1.79 22.12
N LEU A 25 -36.86 -1.01 21.65
CA LEU A 25 -36.05 -1.38 20.49
C LEU A 25 -35.29 -2.69 20.71
N ARG A 26 -34.78 -2.95 21.91
CA ARG A 26 -34.11 -4.22 22.25
C ARG A 26 -35.06 -5.42 22.21
N VAL A 27 -36.33 -5.21 22.54
CA VAL A 27 -37.35 -6.28 22.48
C VAL A 27 -37.72 -6.61 21.03
N ILE A 28 -37.82 -5.61 20.15
CA ILE A 28 -38.32 -5.78 18.78
C ILE A 28 -37.22 -6.05 17.76
N MET A 29 -36.08 -5.36 17.85
CA MET A 29 -35.05 -5.44 16.81
C MET A 29 -34.40 -6.82 16.77
N PRO A 30 -34.13 -7.37 15.56
CA PRO A 30 -33.38 -8.60 15.43
C PRO A 30 -31.95 -8.40 15.97
N HIS A 31 -31.40 -9.45 16.57
CA HIS A 31 -29.99 -9.44 16.98
C HIS A 31 -29.14 -9.60 15.72
N ILE A 32 -28.41 -8.55 15.37
CA ILE A 32 -27.54 -8.52 14.18
C ILE A 32 -26.09 -8.44 14.67
N GLY A 33 -25.26 -9.38 14.22
CA GLY A 33 -23.82 -9.37 14.51
C GLY A 33 -23.10 -8.21 13.80
N ALA A 34 -21.94 -7.80 14.32
CA ALA A 34 -21.18 -6.65 13.82
C ALA A 34 -20.86 -6.75 12.31
N ASP A 35 -20.57 -7.96 11.83
CA ASP A 35 -20.18 -8.21 10.42
C ASP A 35 -21.30 -7.94 9.41
N ALA A 36 -22.54 -7.94 9.86
CA ALA A 36 -23.70 -7.79 8.99
C ALA A 36 -24.00 -6.31 8.63
N LEU A 37 -23.32 -5.34 9.25
CA LEU A 37 -23.47 -3.91 8.93
C LEU A 37 -22.86 -3.50 7.59
N MET A 38 -22.01 -4.36 6.99
CA MET A 38 -21.36 -4.11 5.69
C MET A 38 -22.33 -4.25 4.50
N ASN A 39 -23.42 -5.01 4.63
CA ASN A 39 -24.32 -5.30 3.51
C ASN A 39 -25.47 -4.28 3.46
N SER A 40 -25.64 -3.58 2.33
CA SER A 40 -26.70 -2.59 2.12
C SER A 40 -28.11 -3.16 2.36
N THR A 41 -28.34 -4.42 1.98
CA THR A 41 -29.62 -5.10 2.20
C THR A 41 -29.95 -5.27 3.69
N ILE A 42 -28.95 -5.45 4.54
CA ILE A 42 -29.12 -5.61 5.98
C ILE A 42 -29.37 -4.26 6.64
N ARG A 43 -28.67 -3.20 6.20
CA ARG A 43 -28.93 -1.82 6.65
C ARG A 43 -30.36 -1.38 6.35
N GLU A 44 -30.85 -1.67 5.15
CA GLU A 44 -32.24 -1.36 4.77
C GLU A 44 -33.25 -2.16 5.61
N ARG A 45 -32.98 -3.44 5.90
CA ARG A 45 -33.82 -4.25 6.81
C ARG A 45 -33.85 -3.69 8.22
N LEU A 46 -32.71 -3.26 8.76
CA LEU A 46 -32.61 -2.61 10.07
C LEU A 46 -33.42 -1.32 10.13
N ARG A 47 -33.28 -0.47 9.12
CA ARG A 47 -34.05 0.77 9.01
C ARG A 47 -35.55 0.49 8.99
N ARG A 48 -36.00 -0.47 8.17
CA ARG A 48 -37.42 -0.86 8.13
C ARG A 48 -37.89 -1.44 9.46
N ALA A 49 -37.08 -2.26 10.13
CA ALA A 49 -37.40 -2.79 11.44
C ALA A 49 -37.55 -1.68 12.49
N GLN A 50 -36.73 -0.63 12.42
CA GLN A 50 -36.81 0.52 13.33
C GLN A 50 -38.08 1.35 13.09
N ILE A 51 -38.40 1.64 11.82
CA ILE A 51 -39.64 2.34 11.46
C ILE A 51 -40.85 1.51 11.91
N LEU A 52 -40.86 0.21 11.60
CA LEU A 52 -41.90 -0.73 12.04
C LEU A 52 -42.02 -0.76 13.56
N SER A 53 -40.91 -0.80 14.29
CA SER A 53 -40.90 -0.81 15.77
C SER A 53 -41.56 0.45 16.34
N THR A 54 -41.39 1.60 15.70
CA THR A 54 -42.04 2.86 16.08
C THR A 54 -43.52 2.85 15.82
N LEU A 55 -43.94 2.31 14.67
CA LEU A 55 -45.34 2.19 14.32
C LEU A 55 -46.07 1.16 15.20
N VAL A 56 -45.43 0.03 15.51
CA VAL A 56 -45.96 -0.98 16.43
C VAL A 56 -46.13 -0.40 17.84
N PHE A 57 -45.18 0.40 18.31
CA PHE A 57 -45.32 1.11 19.59
C PHE A 57 -46.49 2.09 19.58
N GLY A 58 -46.62 2.88 18.51
CA GLY A 58 -47.75 3.79 18.34
C GLY A 58 -49.10 3.05 18.36
N LEU A 59 -49.20 1.92 17.64
CA LEU A 59 -50.40 1.08 17.65
C LEU A 59 -50.68 0.50 19.04
N PHE A 60 -49.64 0.09 19.78
CA PHE A 60 -49.79 -0.38 21.16
C PHE A 60 -50.37 0.72 22.06
N CYS A 61 -49.84 1.94 21.99
CA CYS A 61 -50.36 3.08 22.75
C CYS A 61 -51.81 3.42 22.38
N VAL A 62 -52.14 3.43 21.09
CA VAL A 62 -53.51 3.67 20.60
C VAL A 62 -54.45 2.57 21.11
N SER A 63 -54.03 1.30 21.03
CA SER A 63 -54.84 0.16 21.51
C SER A 63 -55.12 0.27 23.01
N VAL A 64 -54.14 0.67 23.81
CA VAL A 64 -54.32 0.93 25.25
C VAL A 64 -55.26 2.10 25.49
N GLY A 65 -55.13 3.19 24.73
CA GLY A 65 -55.99 4.36 24.83
C GLY A 65 -57.45 4.11 24.43
N LEU A 66 -57.70 3.12 23.58
CA LEU A 66 -59.05 2.73 23.15
C LEU A 66 -59.76 1.77 24.13
N ILE A 67 -59.07 1.24 25.14
CA ILE A 67 -59.67 0.35 26.14
C ILE A 67 -60.90 0.98 26.80
N PRO A 68 -60.88 2.24 27.32
CA PRO A 68 -62.05 2.83 27.96
C PRO A 68 -63.27 2.93 27.02
N LEU A 69 -63.04 3.18 25.73
CA LEU A 69 -64.09 3.27 24.72
C LEU A 69 -64.80 1.92 24.51
N ALA A 70 -64.12 0.80 24.74
CA ALA A 70 -64.73 -0.52 24.66
C ALA A 70 -65.71 -0.81 25.80
N PHE A 71 -65.53 -0.16 26.96
CA PHE A 71 -66.31 -0.42 28.17
C PHE A 71 -67.32 0.69 28.50
N LEU A 72 -67.13 1.92 28.02
CA LEU A 72 -67.92 3.10 28.41
C LEU A 72 -68.59 3.77 27.21
N PRO A 73 -69.87 4.20 27.31
CA PRO A 73 -70.80 4.02 28.45
C PRO A 73 -71.49 2.64 28.49
N SER A 74 -71.41 1.86 27.42
CA SER A 74 -71.90 0.49 27.34
C SER A 74 -70.87 -0.38 26.61
N PHE A 75 -70.89 -1.69 26.86
CA PHE A 75 -69.93 -2.60 26.26
C PHE A 75 -70.09 -2.63 24.74
N ASN A 76 -69.09 -2.13 24.02
CA ASN A 76 -69.05 -2.19 22.57
C ASN A 76 -68.18 -3.37 22.14
N ALA A 77 -68.84 -4.48 21.77
CA ALA A 77 -68.18 -5.71 21.36
C ALA A 77 -67.24 -5.51 20.14
N GLY A 78 -67.59 -4.60 19.22
CA GLY A 78 -66.74 -4.26 18.07
C GLY A 78 -65.46 -3.55 18.48
N ALA A 79 -65.56 -2.54 19.35
CA ALA A 79 -64.40 -1.84 19.88
C ALA A 79 -63.50 -2.76 20.72
N PHE A 80 -64.09 -3.61 21.57
CA PHE A 80 -63.36 -4.61 22.34
C PHE A 80 -62.63 -5.61 21.42
N GLY A 81 -63.32 -6.14 20.42
CA GLY A 81 -62.75 -7.06 19.43
C GLY A 81 -61.59 -6.42 18.66
N GLY A 82 -61.73 -5.16 18.25
CA GLY A 82 -60.68 -4.38 17.59
C GLY A 82 -59.44 -4.20 18.47
N VAL A 83 -59.63 -3.87 19.76
CA VAL A 83 -58.52 -3.71 20.72
C VAL A 83 -57.80 -5.04 20.97
N VAL A 84 -58.53 -6.13 21.20
CA VAL A 84 -57.96 -7.48 21.38
C VAL A 84 -57.16 -7.89 20.14
N LEU A 85 -57.72 -7.69 18.95
CA LEU A 85 -57.01 -7.99 17.70
C LEU A 85 -55.76 -7.12 17.54
N GLY A 86 -55.84 -5.84 17.91
CA GLY A 86 -54.69 -4.93 17.92
C GLY A 86 -53.52 -5.47 18.74
N PHE A 87 -53.78 -5.94 19.97
CA PHE A 87 -52.74 -6.56 20.81
C PHE A 87 -52.18 -7.84 20.19
N ILE A 88 -53.02 -8.68 19.59
CA ILE A 88 -52.60 -9.89 18.88
C ILE A 88 -51.65 -9.51 17.73
N ILE A 89 -52.01 -8.51 16.92
CA ILE A 89 -51.19 -8.03 15.80
C ILE A 89 -49.84 -7.49 16.29
N VAL A 90 -49.82 -6.69 17.37
CA VAL A 90 -48.58 -6.17 17.98
C VAL A 90 -47.67 -7.32 18.41
N LEU A 91 -48.22 -8.34 19.07
CA LEU A 91 -47.48 -9.50 19.58
C LEU A 91 -46.88 -10.32 18.42
N PHE A 92 -47.68 -10.67 17.42
CA PHE A 92 -47.19 -11.41 16.25
C PHE A 92 -46.19 -10.61 15.41
N THR A 93 -46.44 -9.32 15.20
CA THR A 93 -45.52 -8.44 14.45
C THR A 93 -44.17 -8.35 15.15
N THR A 94 -44.18 -8.19 16.49
CA THR A 94 -42.97 -8.15 17.30
C THR A 94 -42.19 -9.47 17.21
N SER A 95 -42.90 -10.60 17.32
CA SER A 95 -42.31 -11.93 17.19
C SER A 95 -41.67 -12.16 15.81
N LEU A 96 -42.35 -11.79 14.72
CA LEU A 96 -41.82 -11.90 13.37
C LEU A 96 -40.64 -10.96 13.11
N CYS A 97 -40.66 -9.76 13.70
CA CYS A 97 -39.56 -8.81 13.61
C CYS A 97 -38.29 -9.38 14.25
N ARG A 98 -38.42 -10.00 15.43
CA ARG A 98 -37.31 -10.72 16.09
C ARG A 98 -36.79 -11.90 15.27
N ALA A 99 -37.67 -12.59 14.56
CA ALA A 99 -37.30 -13.70 13.67
C ALA A 99 -36.64 -13.24 12.34
N ASN A 100 -36.27 -11.96 12.22
CA ASN A 100 -35.66 -11.36 11.04
C ASN A 100 -36.54 -11.44 9.76
N ARG A 101 -37.87 -11.57 9.93
CA ARG A 101 -38.86 -11.60 8.83
C ARG A 101 -39.60 -10.27 8.73
N VAL A 102 -38.84 -9.18 8.60
CA VAL A 102 -39.36 -7.80 8.67
C VAL A 102 -40.45 -7.54 7.63
N THR A 103 -40.28 -8.00 6.37
CA THR A 103 -41.30 -7.81 5.32
C THR A 103 -42.62 -8.49 5.68
N THR A 104 -42.55 -9.71 6.22
CA THR A 104 -43.73 -10.46 6.65
C THR A 104 -44.39 -9.82 7.88
N ALA A 105 -43.58 -9.30 8.81
CA ALA A 105 -44.06 -8.54 9.96
C ALA A 105 -44.80 -7.26 9.50
N SER A 106 -44.23 -6.51 8.55
CA SER A 106 -44.86 -5.32 7.97
C SER A 106 -46.16 -5.64 7.24
N THR A 107 -46.22 -6.72 6.45
CA THR A 107 -47.46 -7.13 5.78
C THR A 107 -48.54 -7.52 6.79
N LEU A 108 -48.16 -8.28 7.82
CA LEU A 108 -49.09 -8.71 8.86
C LEU A 108 -49.60 -7.51 9.67
N TYR A 109 -48.73 -6.55 9.98
CA TYR A 109 -49.09 -5.33 10.69
C TYR A 109 -50.15 -4.53 9.92
N VAL A 110 -49.89 -4.25 8.64
CA VAL A 110 -50.80 -3.44 7.82
C VAL A 110 -52.11 -4.17 7.56
N LEU A 111 -52.06 -5.45 7.15
CA LEU A 111 -53.27 -6.26 6.97
C LEU A 111 -54.05 -6.44 8.27
N GLY A 112 -53.34 -6.59 9.39
CA GLY A 112 -53.94 -6.66 10.71
C GLY A 112 -54.74 -5.41 11.04
N ILE A 113 -54.19 -4.21 10.80
CA ILE A 113 -54.92 -2.95 11.02
C ILE A 113 -56.16 -2.88 10.12
N VAL A 114 -56.03 -3.25 8.84
CA VAL A 114 -57.15 -3.28 7.89
C VAL A 114 -58.26 -4.20 8.39
N ILE A 115 -57.92 -5.41 8.87
CA ILE A 115 -58.87 -6.37 9.42
C ILE A 115 -59.47 -5.85 10.73
N ALA A 116 -58.67 -5.24 11.61
CA ALA A 116 -59.15 -4.69 12.88
C ALA A 116 -60.20 -3.59 12.67
N ILE A 117 -59.94 -2.67 11.73
CA ILE A 117 -60.88 -1.63 11.33
C ILE A 117 -62.13 -2.29 10.72
N SER A 118 -61.96 -3.24 9.79
CA SER A 118 -63.08 -3.93 9.13
C SER A 118 -64.00 -4.64 10.13
N ILE A 119 -63.43 -5.35 11.11
CA ILE A 119 -64.20 -6.04 12.17
C ILE A 119 -64.89 -5.03 13.08
N GLY A 120 -64.19 -3.97 13.49
CA GLY A 120 -64.77 -2.90 14.30
C GLY A 120 -65.97 -2.25 13.62
N GLN A 121 -65.90 -2.07 12.29
CA GLN A 121 -67.01 -1.55 11.47
C GLN A 121 -68.07 -2.59 11.11
N SER A 122 -67.86 -3.89 11.33
CA SER A 122 -68.88 -4.91 10.99
C SER A 122 -69.76 -5.26 12.18
N LEU A 123 -69.30 -4.98 13.41
CA LEU A 123 -69.96 -5.38 14.65
C LEU A 123 -70.73 -4.20 15.29
N PHE A 124 -71.74 -3.70 14.59
CA PHE A 124 -72.62 -2.66 15.13
C PHE A 124 -73.61 -3.25 16.14
N PRO A 125 -73.88 -2.58 17.30
CA PRO A 125 -74.79 -3.07 18.33
C PRO A 125 -76.21 -3.39 17.81
N ASP A 126 -76.71 -2.59 16.87
CA ASP A 126 -78.07 -2.72 16.33
C ASP A 126 -78.12 -3.32 14.92
N ASN A 127 -76.98 -3.79 14.40
CA ASN A 127 -76.82 -4.22 13.01
C ASN A 127 -77.33 -3.20 11.97
N LYS A 128 -77.27 -1.90 12.30
CA LYS A 128 -77.70 -0.79 11.43
C LYS A 128 -76.67 0.33 11.44
N ILE A 129 -76.30 0.81 10.24
CA ILE A 129 -75.34 1.91 10.04
C ILE A 129 -76.06 3.26 10.17
N GLY A 130 -75.57 4.12 11.06
CA GLY A 130 -75.97 5.52 11.16
C GLY A 130 -74.93 6.48 10.58
N LEU A 131 -75.28 7.78 10.55
CA LEU A 131 -74.38 8.83 10.03
C LEU A 131 -73.05 8.92 10.80
N GLN A 132 -73.07 8.70 12.11
CA GLN A 132 -71.89 8.69 12.98
C GLN A 132 -70.95 7.51 12.72
N ASP A 133 -71.46 6.44 12.12
CA ASP A 133 -70.69 5.24 11.81
C ASP A 133 -69.95 5.38 10.47
N ILE A 134 -70.10 6.51 9.78
CA ILE A 134 -69.38 6.81 8.52
C ILE A 134 -67.96 7.32 8.80
N GLU A 135 -67.78 8.12 9.85
CA GLU A 135 -66.47 8.72 10.19
C GLU A 135 -65.35 7.67 10.33
N PRO A 136 -65.57 6.49 10.94
CA PRO A 136 -64.54 5.48 11.02
C PRO A 136 -64.12 4.85 9.67
N PHE A 137 -64.88 5.01 8.58
CA PHE A 137 -64.41 4.59 7.26
C PHE A 137 -63.23 5.42 6.77
N ASP A 138 -63.12 6.66 7.22
CA ASP A 138 -61.96 7.50 6.93
C ASP A 138 -60.69 6.96 7.61
N LEU A 139 -60.80 6.10 8.65
CA LEU A 139 -59.62 5.46 9.26
C LEU A 139 -58.88 4.51 8.30
N PHE A 140 -59.49 4.06 7.19
CA PHE A 140 -58.77 3.28 6.16
C PHE A 140 -57.61 4.05 5.52
N VAL A 141 -57.57 5.38 5.66
CA VAL A 141 -56.41 6.22 5.33
C VAL A 141 -55.14 5.76 6.07
N VAL A 142 -55.25 5.40 7.34
CA VAL A 142 -54.10 5.05 8.19
C VAL A 142 -53.31 3.86 7.62
N PRO A 143 -53.92 2.69 7.35
CA PRO A 143 -53.19 1.57 6.75
C PRO A 143 -52.67 1.85 5.34
N ILE A 144 -53.30 2.75 4.56
CA ILE A 144 -52.79 3.15 3.23
C ILE A 144 -51.47 3.92 3.36
N VAL A 145 -51.35 4.81 4.36
CA VAL A 145 -50.12 5.54 4.62
C VAL A 145 -49.03 4.58 5.13
N PHE A 146 -49.37 3.71 6.08
CA PHE A 146 -48.42 2.72 6.59
C PHE A 146 -47.96 1.73 5.52
N ALA A 147 -48.83 1.37 4.57
CA ALA A 147 -48.43 0.57 3.43
C ALA A 147 -47.36 1.24 2.57
N GLY A 148 -47.48 2.54 2.28
CA GLY A 148 -46.48 3.25 1.47
C GLY A 148 -45.13 3.39 2.18
N ILE A 149 -45.14 3.43 3.51
CA ILE A 149 -43.92 3.53 4.31
C ILE A 149 -43.24 2.17 4.47
N LEU A 150 -44.01 1.11 4.72
CA LEU A 150 -43.47 -0.19 5.14
C LEU A 150 -43.39 -1.23 4.02
N LEU A 151 -44.29 -1.16 3.03
CA LEU A 151 -44.47 -2.19 2.01
C LEU A 151 -43.99 -1.72 0.63
N PRO A 152 -43.81 -2.65 -0.32
CA PRO A 152 -43.57 -2.30 -1.71
C PRO A 152 -44.68 -1.38 -2.24
N ARG A 153 -44.28 -0.46 -3.12
CA ARG A 153 -45.11 0.60 -3.71
C ARG A 153 -46.55 0.18 -4.05
N VAL A 154 -46.70 -1.00 -4.64
CA VAL A 154 -48.00 -1.52 -5.14
C VAL A 154 -49.03 -1.73 -4.03
N TRP A 155 -48.59 -2.02 -2.79
CA TRP A 155 -49.50 -2.37 -1.70
C TRP A 155 -50.41 -1.22 -1.25
N SER A 156 -49.98 0.04 -1.37
CA SER A 156 -50.85 1.19 -1.05
C SER A 156 -52.10 1.22 -1.92
N ILE A 157 -51.98 0.86 -3.20
CA ILE A 157 -53.11 0.80 -4.14
C ILE A 157 -54.00 -0.41 -3.82
N VAL A 158 -53.40 -1.56 -3.51
CA VAL A 158 -54.16 -2.78 -3.16
C VAL A 158 -55.01 -2.57 -1.90
N ILE A 159 -54.45 -1.93 -0.87
CA ILE A 159 -55.16 -1.65 0.38
C ILE A 159 -56.25 -0.61 0.18
N TRP A 160 -56.01 0.42 -0.64
CA TRP A 160 -57.05 1.35 -1.04
C TRP A 160 -58.20 0.65 -1.78
N ALA A 161 -57.90 -0.20 -2.76
CA ALA A 161 -58.91 -0.93 -3.51
C ALA A 161 -59.74 -1.83 -2.59
N TYR A 162 -59.09 -2.51 -1.64
CA TYR A 162 -59.79 -3.27 -0.60
C TYR A 162 -60.71 -2.37 0.23
N GLY A 163 -60.21 -1.24 0.74
CA GLY A 163 -61.01 -0.30 1.54
C GLY A 163 -62.22 0.22 0.76
N ALA A 164 -62.04 0.60 -0.50
CA ALA A 164 -63.12 1.08 -1.37
C ALA A 164 -64.19 0.00 -1.61
N ILE A 165 -63.77 -1.23 -1.93
CA ILE A 165 -64.69 -2.36 -2.10
C ILE A 165 -65.43 -2.64 -0.79
N PHE A 166 -64.71 -2.66 0.33
CA PHE A 166 -65.28 -2.91 1.65
C PHE A 166 -66.35 -1.86 2.01
N THR A 167 -66.07 -0.57 1.82
CA THR A 167 -67.04 0.52 2.04
C THR A 167 -68.28 0.36 1.17
N ILE A 168 -68.12 0.01 -0.11
CA ILE A 168 -69.27 -0.21 -1.01
C ILE A 168 -70.10 -1.41 -0.54
N VAL A 169 -69.45 -2.52 -0.22
CA VAL A 169 -70.12 -3.77 0.19
C VAL A 169 -70.88 -3.57 1.48
N ILE A 170 -70.28 -2.93 2.49
CA ILE A 170 -70.91 -2.80 3.80
C ILE A 170 -72.12 -1.86 3.76
N LEU A 171 -72.03 -0.75 3.01
CA LEU A 171 -73.16 0.17 2.80
C LEU A 171 -74.26 -0.45 1.93
N SER A 172 -73.94 -1.45 1.10
CA SER A 172 -74.95 -2.13 0.27
C SER A 172 -75.69 -3.24 1.02
N ILE A 173 -75.04 -3.89 1.99
CA ILE A 173 -75.57 -5.07 2.67
C ILE A 173 -76.21 -4.72 4.02
N ILE A 174 -75.62 -3.79 4.78
CA ILE A 174 -76.11 -3.50 6.14
C ILE A 174 -77.26 -2.49 6.07
N PRO A 175 -78.39 -2.74 6.75
CA PRO A 175 -79.51 -1.82 6.78
C PRO A 175 -79.15 -0.43 7.34
N HIS A 176 -79.67 0.62 6.73
CA HIS A 176 -79.44 2.00 7.17
C HIS A 176 -80.37 2.39 8.32
N ARG A 177 -79.90 3.29 9.19
CA ARG A 177 -80.75 4.02 10.13
C ARG A 177 -81.43 5.20 9.42
N SER A 178 -82.58 5.64 9.94
CA SER A 178 -83.37 6.73 9.33
C SER A 178 -82.62 8.05 9.18
N ASN A 179 -81.63 8.33 10.05
CA ASN A 179 -80.78 9.51 9.93
C ASN A 179 -79.87 9.45 8.68
N LEU A 180 -79.38 8.26 8.32
CA LEU A 180 -78.57 8.06 7.13
C LEU A 180 -79.43 8.09 5.87
N ASP A 181 -80.63 7.52 5.90
CA ASP A 181 -81.56 7.60 4.76
C ASP A 181 -81.97 9.05 4.46
N GLN A 182 -82.24 9.85 5.52
CA GLN A 182 -82.53 11.28 5.37
C GLN A 182 -81.34 12.04 4.77
N TYR A 183 -80.12 11.71 5.20
CA TYR A 183 -78.90 12.32 4.65
C TYR A 183 -78.65 11.90 3.19
N LEU A 184 -78.83 10.62 2.87
CA LEU A 184 -78.71 10.10 1.49
C LEU A 184 -79.76 10.71 0.56
N ALA A 185 -80.98 10.95 1.05
CA ALA A 185 -82.03 11.63 0.28
C ALA A 185 -81.69 13.10 -0.01
N GLY A 186 -81.01 13.79 0.92
CA GLY A 186 -80.63 15.21 0.76
C GLY A 186 -79.33 15.42 -0.01
N SER A 187 -78.27 14.69 0.34
CA SER A 187 -76.91 14.88 -0.18
C SER A 187 -76.55 13.89 -1.31
N GLY A 188 -77.36 12.85 -1.50
CA GLY A 188 -77.10 11.78 -2.46
C GLY A 188 -76.01 10.80 -1.99
N ILE A 189 -75.87 9.71 -2.73
CA ILE A 189 -74.84 8.67 -2.52
C ILE A 189 -73.41 9.26 -2.66
N TYR A 190 -73.28 10.36 -3.39
CA TYR A 190 -72.00 10.99 -3.70
C TYR A 190 -71.23 11.43 -2.43
N ALA A 191 -71.91 12.10 -1.49
CA ALA A 191 -71.26 12.60 -0.27
C ALA A 191 -70.81 11.47 0.67
N VAL A 192 -71.56 10.36 0.73
CA VAL A 192 -71.28 9.25 1.66
C VAL A 192 -70.25 8.28 1.12
N VAL A 193 -70.31 7.94 -0.17
CA VAL A 193 -69.48 6.87 -0.74
C VAL A 193 -68.31 7.43 -1.54
N VAL A 194 -68.60 8.37 -2.45
CA VAL A 194 -67.62 8.81 -3.43
C VAL A 194 -66.55 9.68 -2.78
N GLN A 195 -66.92 10.55 -1.85
CA GLN A 195 -65.98 11.45 -1.18
C GLN A 195 -64.88 10.69 -0.36
N PRO A 196 -65.20 9.75 0.54
CA PRO A 196 -64.17 8.98 1.25
C PRO A 196 -63.27 8.15 0.33
N ILE A 197 -63.87 7.56 -0.73
CA ILE A 197 -63.12 6.76 -1.71
C ILE A 197 -62.16 7.64 -2.51
N LEU A 198 -62.58 8.83 -2.94
CA LEU A 198 -61.73 9.77 -3.66
C LEU A 198 -60.61 10.32 -2.77
N LEU A 199 -60.91 10.68 -1.52
CA LEU A 199 -59.91 11.18 -0.58
C LEU A 199 -58.86 10.11 -0.27
N SER A 200 -59.29 8.87 0.00
CA SER A 200 -58.39 7.75 0.22
C SER A 200 -57.62 7.36 -1.06
N ALA A 201 -58.22 7.52 -2.25
CA ALA A 201 -57.54 7.28 -3.53
C ALA A 201 -56.39 8.28 -3.74
N LEU A 202 -56.66 9.56 -3.53
CA LEU A 202 -55.65 10.61 -3.62
C LEU A 202 -54.50 10.33 -2.66
N LEU A 203 -54.83 9.95 -1.43
CA LEU A 203 -53.81 9.60 -0.45
C LEU A 203 -53.03 8.34 -0.81
N ALA A 204 -53.67 7.33 -1.41
CA ALA A 204 -53.00 6.14 -1.92
C ALA A 204 -52.00 6.49 -3.04
N VAL A 205 -52.36 7.41 -3.93
CA VAL A 205 -51.46 7.91 -4.98
C VAL A 205 -50.28 8.69 -4.37
N VAL A 206 -50.54 9.59 -3.41
CA VAL A 206 -49.48 10.33 -2.71
C VAL A 206 -48.54 9.37 -1.97
N SER A 207 -49.10 8.41 -1.24
CA SER A 207 -48.38 7.33 -0.55
C SER A 207 -47.53 6.50 -1.54
N TRP A 208 -48.09 6.14 -2.70
CA TRP A 208 -47.41 5.43 -3.77
C TRP A 208 -46.24 6.22 -4.39
N ILE A 209 -46.40 7.54 -4.58
CA ILE A 209 -45.33 8.42 -5.08
C ILE A 209 -44.23 8.59 -4.02
N ALA A 210 -44.60 8.85 -2.77
CA ALA A 210 -43.68 9.03 -1.66
C ALA A 210 -42.82 7.79 -1.42
N ALA A 211 -43.42 6.60 -1.45
CA ALA A 211 -42.68 5.33 -1.39
C ALA A 211 -41.63 5.23 -2.51
N GLY A 212 -41.99 5.68 -3.72
CA GLY A 212 -41.10 5.68 -4.88
C GLY A 212 -39.98 6.73 -4.81
N SER A 213 -40.22 7.90 -4.21
CA SER A 213 -39.18 8.92 -4.03
C SER A 213 -38.17 8.53 -2.97
N VAL A 214 -38.62 7.98 -1.84
CA VAL A 214 -37.74 7.52 -0.75
C VAL A 214 -36.82 6.41 -1.22
N ASN A 215 -37.33 5.40 -1.93
CA ASN A 215 -36.50 4.31 -2.45
C ASN A 215 -35.41 4.83 -3.42
N ARG A 216 -35.74 5.78 -4.30
CA ARG A 216 -34.77 6.39 -5.22
C ARG A 216 -33.71 7.22 -4.48
N ALA A 217 -34.11 7.98 -3.46
CA ALA A 217 -33.18 8.76 -2.66
C ALA A 217 -32.18 7.86 -1.90
N ILE A 218 -32.62 6.69 -1.42
CA ILE A 218 -31.75 5.70 -0.78
C ILE A 218 -30.75 5.13 -1.78
N GLU A 219 -31.21 4.70 -2.94
CA GLU A 219 -30.36 4.13 -3.99
C GLU A 219 -29.31 5.15 -4.47
N GLN A 220 -29.70 6.42 -4.61
CA GLN A 220 -28.77 7.49 -4.95
C GLN A 220 -27.77 7.79 -3.83
N GLY A 221 -28.19 7.73 -2.57
CA GLY A 221 -27.31 7.87 -1.41
C GLY A 221 -26.26 6.77 -1.35
N ASP A 222 -26.65 5.51 -1.56
CA ASP A 222 -25.73 4.36 -1.57
C ASP A 222 -24.69 4.46 -2.70
N ARG A 223 -25.12 4.83 -3.93
CA ARG A 223 -24.20 5.06 -5.06
C ARG A 223 -23.20 6.17 -4.76
N THR A 224 -23.65 7.25 -4.11
CA THR A 224 -22.77 8.36 -3.75
C THR A 224 -21.74 7.92 -2.72
N ALA A 225 -22.12 7.11 -1.72
CA ALA A 225 -21.20 6.57 -0.73
C ALA A 225 -20.16 5.63 -1.36
N GLU A 226 -20.56 4.76 -2.28
CA GLU A 226 -19.64 3.87 -3.01
C GLU A 226 -18.64 4.65 -3.88
N VAL A 227 -19.13 5.66 -4.61
CA VAL A 227 -18.31 6.54 -5.43
C VAL A 227 -17.31 7.31 -4.57
N THR A 228 -17.72 7.85 -3.42
CA THR A 228 -16.81 8.55 -2.50
C THR A 228 -15.70 7.62 -1.98
N ARG A 229 -16.03 6.37 -1.62
CA ARG A 229 -15.01 5.39 -1.20
C ARG A 229 -14.03 5.06 -2.33
N ALA A 230 -14.52 4.91 -3.55
CA ALA A 230 -13.67 4.71 -4.72
C ALA A 230 -12.74 5.91 -4.94
N TYR A 231 -13.27 7.14 -4.89
CA TYR A 231 -12.47 8.36 -5.01
C TYR A 231 -11.42 8.51 -3.90
N GLN A 232 -11.75 8.16 -2.66
CA GLN A 232 -10.79 8.16 -1.55
C GLN A 232 -9.65 7.18 -1.81
N SER A 233 -9.96 5.95 -2.23
CA SER A 233 -8.92 4.95 -2.54
C SER A 233 -8.00 5.37 -3.68
N VAL A 234 -8.54 6.02 -4.72
CA VAL A 234 -7.76 6.56 -5.85
C VAL A 234 -6.91 7.75 -5.42
N THR A 235 -7.45 8.62 -4.56
CA THR A 235 -6.72 9.78 -4.02
C THR A 235 -5.55 9.32 -3.15
N ASP A 236 -5.77 8.33 -2.28
CA ASP A 236 -4.73 7.74 -1.44
C ASP A 236 -3.64 7.06 -2.28
N GLN A 237 -4.03 6.31 -3.32
CA GLN A 237 -3.09 5.71 -4.26
C GLN A 237 -2.26 6.79 -4.97
N LYS A 238 -2.91 7.83 -5.49
CA LYS A 238 -2.25 8.93 -6.18
C LYS A 238 -1.24 9.63 -5.28
N GLN A 239 -1.61 9.94 -4.04
CA GLN A 239 -0.73 10.60 -3.08
C GLN A 239 0.50 9.72 -2.77
N ARG A 240 0.31 8.42 -2.53
CA ARG A 240 1.42 7.47 -2.34
C ARG A 240 2.36 7.41 -3.56
N LEU A 241 1.80 7.51 -4.75
CA LEU A 241 2.54 7.49 -6.01
C LEU A 241 3.36 8.78 -6.18
N GLU A 242 2.77 9.95 -5.89
CA GLU A 242 3.45 11.24 -5.91
C GLU A 242 4.61 11.30 -4.90
N ASP A 243 4.39 10.83 -3.67
CA ASP A 243 5.42 10.73 -2.64
C ASP A 243 6.58 9.83 -3.09
N ALA A 244 6.26 8.67 -3.68
CA ALA A 244 7.27 7.73 -4.15
C ALA A 244 8.04 8.25 -5.38
N ILE A 245 7.40 9.01 -6.28
CA ILE A 245 8.07 9.70 -7.40
C ILE A 245 9.04 10.77 -6.86
N ALA A 246 8.63 11.55 -5.86
CA ALA A 246 9.48 12.58 -5.27
C ALA A 246 10.78 11.98 -4.69
N ILE A 247 10.68 10.82 -4.04
CA ILE A 247 11.85 10.09 -3.52
C ILE A 247 12.78 9.62 -4.64
N ILE A 248 12.23 9.04 -5.72
CA ILE A 248 13.04 8.59 -6.87
C ILE A 248 13.75 9.78 -7.52
N ARG A 249 13.06 10.93 -7.66
CA ARG A 249 13.64 12.16 -8.21
C ARG A 249 14.80 12.67 -7.36
N ASP A 250 14.68 12.65 -6.03
CA ASP A 250 15.76 13.04 -5.11
C ASP A 250 16.99 12.14 -5.25
N VAL A 251 16.79 10.82 -5.29
CA VAL A 251 17.89 9.86 -5.50
C VAL A 251 18.58 10.11 -6.83
N HIS A 252 17.81 10.35 -7.90
CA HIS A 252 18.38 10.66 -9.21
C HIS A 252 19.18 11.97 -9.19
N ALA A 253 18.71 13.01 -8.49
CA ALA A 253 19.44 14.27 -8.33
C ALA A 253 20.75 14.08 -7.55
N ARG A 254 20.76 13.28 -6.48
CA ARG A 254 21.98 12.96 -5.72
C ARG A 254 23.00 12.18 -6.54
N VAL A 255 22.55 11.20 -7.32
CA VAL A 255 23.41 10.45 -8.25
C VAL A 255 24.00 11.38 -9.31
N ALA A 256 23.21 12.29 -9.87
CA ALA A 256 23.70 13.26 -10.84
C ALA A 256 24.75 14.21 -10.24
N ASN A 257 24.70 14.46 -8.93
CA ASN A 257 25.70 15.21 -8.18
C ASN A 257 26.92 14.36 -7.74
N GLY A 258 27.03 13.10 -8.20
CA GLY A 258 28.17 12.22 -7.94
C GLY A 258 28.04 11.32 -6.70
N ASP A 259 26.92 11.37 -5.97
CA ASP A 259 26.66 10.45 -4.87
C ASP A 259 26.11 9.11 -5.41
N LEU A 260 27.03 8.20 -5.75
CA LEU A 260 26.69 6.84 -6.21
C LEU A 260 26.25 5.90 -5.08
N THR A 261 26.32 6.35 -3.83
CA THR A 261 25.89 5.56 -2.68
C THR A 261 24.40 5.71 -2.40
N ALA A 262 23.76 6.75 -2.97
CA ALA A 262 22.33 6.95 -2.88
C ALA A 262 21.56 5.76 -3.47
N ARG A 263 20.59 5.22 -2.71
CA ARG A 263 19.71 4.13 -3.13
C ARG A 263 18.26 4.55 -3.04
N ALA A 264 17.46 4.14 -4.02
CA ALA A 264 16.01 4.27 -3.94
C ALA A 264 15.46 3.25 -2.95
N PRO A 265 14.65 3.67 -1.95
CA PRO A 265 14.06 2.73 -1.01
C PRO A 265 13.09 1.80 -1.73
N THR A 266 13.17 0.51 -1.43
CA THR A 266 12.29 -0.54 -1.98
C THR A 266 11.00 -0.64 -1.15
N VAL A 267 10.21 0.42 -1.16
CA VAL A 267 8.88 0.41 -0.53
C VAL A 267 7.95 -0.48 -1.37
N LYS A 268 7.19 -1.38 -0.71
CA LYS A 268 6.17 -2.17 -1.38
C LYS A 268 5.13 -1.24 -2.00
N GLY A 269 4.95 -1.30 -3.32
CA GLY A 269 4.02 -0.44 -4.05
C GLY A 269 4.20 -0.53 -5.56
N GLU A 270 3.45 0.29 -6.28
CA GLU A 270 3.41 0.31 -7.75
C GLU A 270 4.77 0.71 -8.37
N LEU A 271 5.59 1.47 -7.65
CA LEU A 271 6.92 1.90 -8.10
C LEU A 271 8.07 0.95 -7.70
N LEU A 272 7.78 -0.16 -7.02
CA LEU A 272 8.81 -1.13 -6.62
C LEU A 272 9.69 -1.60 -7.81
N PRO A 273 9.14 -1.94 -8.99
CA PRO A 273 9.96 -2.35 -10.13
C PRO A 273 10.91 -1.24 -10.61
N VAL A 274 10.46 0.01 -10.58
CA VAL A 274 11.25 1.18 -10.99
C VAL A 274 12.40 1.39 -10.02
N ALA A 275 12.15 1.37 -8.70
CA ALA A 275 13.17 1.50 -7.68
C ALA A 275 14.25 0.39 -7.77
N VAL A 276 13.84 -0.86 -8.00
CA VAL A 276 14.77 -1.98 -8.20
C VAL A 276 15.62 -1.79 -9.45
N SER A 277 15.01 -1.41 -10.57
CA SER A 277 15.73 -1.17 -11.83
C SER A 277 16.76 -0.04 -11.70
N LEU A 278 16.41 1.03 -10.99
CA LEU A 278 17.31 2.16 -10.71
C LEU A 278 18.49 1.71 -9.85
N ASN A 279 18.24 0.99 -8.75
CA ASN A 279 19.32 0.52 -7.89
C ASN A 279 20.31 -0.40 -8.62
N LEU A 280 19.81 -1.28 -9.49
CA LEU A 280 20.67 -2.12 -10.35
C LEU A 280 21.49 -1.30 -11.34
N MET A 281 20.90 -0.26 -11.93
CA MET A 281 21.62 0.66 -12.82
C MET A 281 22.75 1.39 -12.08
N LEU A 282 22.46 1.91 -10.88
CA LEU A 282 23.45 2.60 -10.04
C LEU A 282 24.60 1.66 -9.62
N GLU A 283 24.28 0.40 -9.31
CA GLU A 283 25.29 -0.61 -9.02
C GLU A 283 26.17 -0.94 -10.23
N ARG A 284 25.60 -1.02 -11.43
CA ARG A 284 26.39 -1.23 -12.65
C ARG A 284 27.30 -0.02 -12.94
N LEU A 285 26.77 1.19 -12.77
CA LEU A 285 27.53 2.42 -12.96
C LEU A 285 28.68 2.54 -11.96
N SER A 286 28.43 2.26 -10.67
CA SER A 286 29.49 2.31 -9.65
C SER A 286 30.61 1.30 -9.90
N ARG A 287 30.26 0.08 -10.35
CA ARG A 287 31.25 -0.92 -10.78
C ARG A 287 32.04 -0.47 -12.00
N SER A 288 31.38 0.18 -12.97
CA SER A 288 32.04 0.74 -14.16
C SER A 288 33.04 1.83 -13.80
N LEU A 289 32.66 2.77 -12.93
CA LEU A 289 33.55 3.85 -12.49
C LEU A 289 34.70 3.33 -11.63
N ALA A 290 34.46 2.31 -10.79
CA ALA A 290 35.53 1.65 -10.04
C ALA A 290 36.53 0.94 -10.98
N ALA A 291 36.04 0.31 -12.06
CA ALA A 291 36.89 -0.31 -13.06
C ALA A 291 37.72 0.73 -13.84
N GLU A 292 37.11 1.87 -14.21
CA GLU A 292 37.81 2.98 -14.87
C GLU A 292 38.89 3.60 -13.97
N SER A 293 38.59 3.80 -12.68
CA SER A 293 39.58 4.25 -11.71
C SER A 293 40.73 3.25 -11.53
N ALA A 294 40.43 1.94 -11.54
CA ALA A 294 41.44 0.89 -11.48
C ALA A 294 42.32 0.89 -12.74
N LEU A 295 41.76 1.10 -13.93
CA LEU A 295 42.51 1.24 -15.17
C LEU A 295 43.43 2.46 -15.15
N GLY A 296 42.93 3.62 -14.72
CA GLY A 296 43.77 4.83 -14.57
C GLY A 296 44.91 4.63 -13.56
N GLY A 297 44.66 3.92 -12.46
CA GLY A 297 45.71 3.53 -11.51
C GLY A 297 46.73 2.55 -12.10
N MET A 298 46.29 1.66 -12.99
CA MET A 298 47.16 0.73 -13.72
C MET A 298 48.01 1.46 -14.76
N GLU A 299 47.46 2.40 -15.51
CA GLU A 299 48.20 3.25 -16.47
C GLU A 299 49.31 4.04 -15.76
N GLN A 300 49.01 4.65 -14.61
CA GLN A 300 50.02 5.31 -13.78
C GLN A 300 51.10 4.33 -13.29
N SER A 301 50.71 3.12 -12.90
CA SER A 301 51.66 2.09 -12.45
C SER A 301 52.56 1.62 -13.59
N VAL A 302 52.03 1.49 -14.82
CA VAL A 302 52.80 1.16 -16.02
C VAL A 302 53.77 2.28 -16.37
N GLN A 303 53.34 3.54 -16.33
CA GLN A 303 54.23 4.69 -16.58
C GLN A 303 55.39 4.70 -15.59
N ARG A 304 55.12 4.56 -14.28
CA ARG A 304 56.17 4.45 -13.26
C ARG A 304 57.11 3.27 -13.51
N LEU A 305 56.57 2.13 -13.93
CA LEU A 305 57.37 0.95 -14.23
C LEU A 305 58.30 1.22 -15.43
N ASN A 306 57.78 1.88 -16.46
CA ASN A 306 58.55 2.27 -17.63
C ASN A 306 59.68 3.26 -17.26
N ASP A 307 59.41 4.21 -16.37
CA ASP A 307 60.44 5.14 -15.86
C ASP A 307 61.55 4.38 -15.12
N VAL A 308 61.20 3.40 -14.29
CA VAL A 308 62.18 2.55 -13.59
C VAL A 308 63.00 1.70 -14.56
N VAL A 309 62.36 1.09 -15.55
CA VAL A 309 63.05 0.31 -16.60
C VAL A 309 63.99 1.20 -17.39
N SER A 310 63.58 2.43 -17.73
CA SER A 310 64.42 3.40 -18.42
C SER A 310 65.63 3.81 -17.55
N GLN A 311 65.45 4.02 -16.25
CA GLN A 311 66.55 4.34 -15.32
C GLN A 311 67.54 3.17 -15.19
N LEU A 312 67.04 1.93 -15.12
CA LEU A 312 67.87 0.72 -15.12
C LEU A 312 68.67 0.61 -16.42
N ALA A 313 68.04 0.85 -17.57
CA ALA A 313 68.69 0.81 -18.88
C ALA A 313 69.76 1.90 -19.05
N GLN A 314 69.58 3.06 -18.41
CA GLN A 314 70.58 4.14 -18.36
C GLN A 314 71.71 3.90 -17.35
N GLY A 315 71.74 2.75 -16.67
CA GLY A 315 72.79 2.39 -15.72
C GLY A 315 72.61 2.99 -14.32
N ASN A 316 71.47 3.61 -14.00
CA ASN A 316 71.21 4.14 -12.66
C ASN A 316 70.72 3.01 -11.71
N ILE A 317 71.59 2.05 -11.44
CA ILE A 317 71.33 0.87 -10.58
C ILE A 317 71.45 1.15 -9.08
N ARG A 318 71.66 2.41 -8.67
CA ARG A 318 71.93 2.75 -7.26
C ARG A 318 70.68 2.87 -6.39
N HIS A 319 69.51 3.06 -6.99
CA HIS A 319 68.29 3.33 -6.25
C HIS A 319 67.43 2.06 -6.08
N PRO A 320 67.00 1.71 -4.84
CA PRO A 320 66.07 0.62 -4.59
C PRO A 320 64.74 0.86 -5.32
N ILE A 321 64.19 -0.16 -6.00
CA ILE A 321 62.88 -0.04 -6.65
C ILE A 321 61.82 -0.13 -5.55
N PRO A 322 60.98 0.90 -5.34
CA PRO A 322 59.99 0.89 -4.27
C PRO A 322 58.83 -0.06 -4.61
N GLN A 323 58.94 -1.33 -4.19
CA GLN A 323 57.99 -2.41 -4.54
C GLN A 323 56.52 -2.07 -4.25
N GLN A 324 56.25 -1.37 -3.14
CA GLN A 324 54.89 -1.01 -2.74
C GLN A 324 54.23 0.04 -3.65
N ALA A 325 54.99 0.74 -4.49
CA ALA A 325 54.49 1.84 -5.32
C ALA A 325 53.83 1.41 -6.64
N PHE A 326 53.90 0.12 -7.00
CA PHE A 326 53.45 -0.40 -8.29
C PHE A 326 52.09 -1.12 -8.26
N GLY A 327 51.43 -1.15 -7.09
CA GLY A 327 50.09 -1.72 -6.92
C GLY A 327 49.98 -3.13 -7.52
N PRO A 328 49.11 -3.37 -8.53
CA PRO A 328 48.95 -4.69 -9.14
C PRO A 328 50.19 -5.18 -9.91
N LEU A 329 51.12 -4.29 -10.28
CA LEU A 329 52.37 -4.64 -10.97
C LEU A 329 53.52 -4.97 -10.03
N ASN A 330 53.26 -5.09 -8.72
CA ASN A 330 54.26 -5.43 -7.72
C ASN A 330 55.10 -6.70 -8.06
N PRO A 331 54.53 -7.80 -8.62
CA PRO A 331 55.35 -8.94 -9.03
C PRO A 331 56.40 -8.61 -10.10
N VAL A 332 56.09 -7.67 -11.01
CA VAL A 332 57.03 -7.23 -12.05
C VAL A 332 58.12 -6.35 -11.44
N ALA A 333 57.75 -5.44 -10.54
CA ALA A 333 58.70 -4.64 -9.78
C ALA A 333 59.65 -5.51 -8.95
N TYR A 334 59.13 -6.59 -8.35
CA TYR A 334 59.91 -7.56 -7.61
C TYR A 334 60.93 -8.29 -8.51
N ASN A 335 60.53 -8.72 -9.71
CA ASN A 335 61.44 -9.35 -10.66
C ASN A 335 62.52 -8.38 -11.17
N LEU A 336 62.16 -7.12 -11.42
CA LEU A 336 63.14 -6.09 -11.78
C LEU A 336 64.12 -5.81 -10.64
N GLU A 337 63.66 -5.84 -9.39
CA GLU A 337 64.50 -5.70 -8.20
C GLU A 337 65.50 -6.86 -8.09
N GLN A 338 65.04 -8.10 -8.28
CA GLN A 338 65.92 -9.28 -8.32
C GLN A 338 66.96 -9.16 -9.43
N LEU A 339 66.55 -8.76 -10.62
CA LEU A 339 67.43 -8.56 -11.77
C LEU A 339 68.44 -7.44 -11.52
N ARG A 340 68.03 -6.32 -10.90
CA ARG A 340 68.95 -5.27 -10.46
C ARG A 340 69.99 -5.81 -9.48
N ASN A 341 69.55 -6.53 -8.46
CA ASN A 341 70.45 -7.10 -7.46
C ASN A 341 71.45 -8.08 -8.10
N GLY A 342 71.01 -8.86 -9.09
CA GLY A 342 71.88 -9.67 -9.93
C GLY A 342 72.95 -8.85 -10.65
N PHE A 343 72.57 -7.76 -11.33
CA PHE A 343 73.53 -6.87 -11.99
C PHE A 343 74.53 -6.25 -11.01
N VAL A 344 74.06 -5.72 -9.88
CA VAL A 344 74.93 -5.15 -8.85
C VAL A 344 75.94 -6.18 -8.34
N GLN A 345 75.52 -7.44 -8.17
CA GLN A 345 76.41 -8.52 -7.76
C GLN A 345 77.44 -8.88 -8.83
N VAL A 346 77.04 -8.96 -10.10
CA VAL A 346 77.97 -9.19 -11.23
C VAL A 346 78.99 -8.06 -11.33
N THR A 347 78.60 -6.80 -11.18
CA THR A 347 79.54 -5.66 -11.20
C THR A 347 80.51 -5.71 -10.03
N ARG A 348 80.05 -6.05 -8.82
CA ARG A 348 80.93 -6.24 -7.65
C ARG A 348 81.92 -7.39 -7.85
N ASN A 349 81.45 -8.52 -8.37
CA ASN A 349 82.31 -9.67 -8.67
C ASN A 349 83.34 -9.35 -9.76
N SER A 350 82.94 -8.59 -10.79
CA SER A 350 83.82 -8.16 -11.87
C SER A 350 84.91 -7.22 -11.33
N ASN A 351 84.55 -6.26 -10.49
CA ASN A 351 85.52 -5.38 -9.82
C ASN A 351 86.47 -6.17 -8.91
N ALA A 352 85.96 -7.16 -8.16
CA ALA A 352 86.78 -8.03 -7.34
C ALA A 352 87.75 -8.89 -8.19
N LEU A 353 87.28 -9.40 -9.34
CA LEU A 353 88.11 -10.16 -10.28
C LEU A 353 89.19 -9.27 -10.91
N VAL A 354 88.83 -8.06 -11.35
CA VAL A 354 89.79 -7.06 -11.88
C VAL A 354 90.84 -6.72 -10.83
N ASN A 355 90.43 -6.47 -9.58
CA ASN A 355 91.37 -6.21 -8.50
C ASN A 355 92.28 -7.42 -8.25
N ARG A 356 91.75 -8.65 -8.26
CA ARG A 356 92.54 -9.87 -8.07
C ARG A 356 93.52 -10.11 -9.21
N ILE A 357 93.11 -9.86 -10.46
CA ILE A 357 94.00 -9.89 -11.63
C ILE A 357 95.10 -8.84 -11.43
N HIS A 358 94.75 -7.62 -11.03
CA HIS A 358 95.73 -6.57 -10.79
C HIS A 358 96.75 -6.98 -9.70
N THR A 359 96.30 -7.57 -8.58
CA THR A 359 97.20 -8.07 -7.54
C THR A 359 98.08 -9.22 -8.04
N MET A 360 97.52 -10.19 -8.75
CA MET A 360 98.29 -11.29 -9.34
C MET A 360 99.34 -10.79 -10.34
N THR A 361 98.98 -9.83 -11.20
CA THR A 361 99.94 -9.23 -12.15
C THR A 361 101.08 -8.53 -11.41
N GLN A 362 100.79 -7.81 -10.33
CA GLN A 362 101.83 -7.19 -9.49
C GLN A 362 102.72 -8.23 -8.83
N GLU A 363 102.16 -9.30 -8.26
CA GLU A 363 102.93 -10.40 -7.66
C GLU A 363 103.82 -11.11 -8.68
N MET A 364 103.31 -11.40 -9.88
CA MET A 364 104.08 -12.01 -10.97
C MET A 364 105.24 -11.11 -11.43
N LEU A 365 104.99 -9.80 -11.57
CA LEU A 365 106.04 -8.83 -11.89
C LEU A 365 107.12 -8.81 -10.80
N GLN A 366 106.73 -8.84 -9.54
CA GLN A 366 107.66 -8.87 -8.42
C GLN A 366 108.51 -10.14 -8.40
N GLN A 367 107.90 -11.29 -8.69
CA GLN A 367 108.60 -12.58 -8.79
C GLN A 367 109.56 -12.63 -9.98
N GLN A 368 109.16 -12.08 -11.13
CA GLN A 368 110.03 -11.95 -12.29
C GLN A 368 111.23 -11.05 -12.00
N HIS A 369 111.03 -9.94 -11.29
CA HIS A 369 112.13 -9.05 -10.91
C HIS A 369 113.14 -9.73 -9.97
N MET A 370 112.67 -10.59 -9.05
CA MET A 370 113.56 -11.42 -8.22
C MET A 370 114.33 -12.46 -9.04
N LEU A 371 113.70 -13.09 -10.04
CA LEU A 371 114.38 -14.03 -10.95
C LEU A 371 115.42 -13.34 -11.83
N ASP A 372 115.10 -12.17 -12.37
CA ASP A 372 116.04 -11.36 -13.16
C ASP A 372 117.23 -10.91 -12.31
N GLN A 373 117.02 -10.51 -11.05
CA GLN A 373 118.12 -10.17 -10.14
C GLN A 373 119.03 -11.38 -9.85
N ALA A 374 118.46 -12.57 -9.65
CA ALA A 374 119.22 -13.80 -9.41
C ALA A 374 119.99 -14.28 -10.66
N LEU A 375 119.43 -14.11 -11.85
CA LEU A 375 120.07 -14.48 -13.12
C LEU A 375 121.19 -13.50 -13.50
N VAL A 376 121.05 -12.21 -13.24
CA VAL A 376 122.07 -11.19 -13.55
C VAL A 376 123.37 -11.40 -12.75
N GLU A 377 123.33 -12.10 -11.61
CA GLU A 377 124.50 -12.41 -10.78
C GLU A 377 125.39 -13.56 -11.31
N GLN A 378 124.90 -14.39 -12.25
CA GLN A 378 125.63 -15.59 -12.74
C GLN A 378 126.14 -15.49 -14.18
N ILE A 379 125.92 -14.37 -14.89
CA ILE A 379 126.16 -14.29 -16.34
C ILE A 379 127.51 -13.61 -16.66
N PRO A 380 128.42 -14.28 -17.41
CA PRO A 380 129.68 -13.70 -17.87
C PRO A 380 129.49 -12.42 -18.70
N TYR A 381 130.46 -11.50 -18.63
CA TYR A 381 130.35 -10.11 -19.12
C TYR A 381 130.04 -9.95 -20.62
N GLU A 382 130.21 -10.98 -21.45
CA GLU A 382 130.01 -10.91 -22.91
C GLU A 382 128.53 -10.97 -23.36
N ASP A 383 127.60 -11.45 -22.54
CA ASP A 383 126.17 -11.60 -22.92
C ASP A 383 125.25 -10.46 -22.46
N ARG A 384 125.79 -9.43 -21.78
CA ARG A 384 124.99 -8.34 -21.18
C ARG A 384 124.23 -7.48 -22.20
N ALA A 385 124.76 -7.34 -23.42
CA ALA A 385 124.11 -6.54 -24.47
C ALA A 385 122.81 -7.20 -24.98
N PHE A 386 122.77 -8.55 -25.03
CA PHE A 386 121.58 -9.28 -25.43
C PHE A 386 120.47 -9.17 -24.37
N ILE A 387 120.82 -9.31 -23.09
CA ILE A 387 119.88 -9.20 -21.97
C ILE A 387 119.27 -7.81 -21.87
N GLN A 388 120.06 -6.75 -22.07
CA GLN A 388 119.51 -5.38 -22.10
C GLN A 388 118.47 -5.20 -23.21
N SER A 389 118.71 -5.72 -24.41
CA SER A 389 117.72 -5.65 -25.50
C SER A 389 116.43 -6.42 -25.21
N MET A 390 116.53 -7.51 -24.44
CA MET A 390 115.37 -8.31 -24.02
C MET A 390 114.58 -7.62 -22.90
N GLN A 391 115.26 -7.00 -21.93
CA GLN A 391 114.64 -6.19 -20.89
C GLN A 391 113.92 -4.96 -21.48
N GLU A 392 114.51 -4.33 -22.49
CA GLU A 392 113.89 -3.18 -23.18
C GLU A 392 112.62 -3.58 -23.95
N ARG A 393 112.57 -4.81 -24.50
CA ARG A 393 111.34 -5.35 -25.09
C ARG A 393 110.28 -5.73 -24.05
N LEU A 394 110.69 -6.27 -22.91
CA LEU A 394 109.76 -6.65 -21.84
C LEU A 394 109.14 -5.43 -21.16
N SER A 395 109.90 -4.34 -20.94
CA SER A 395 109.37 -3.10 -20.36
C SER A 395 108.34 -2.43 -21.27
N HIS A 396 108.52 -2.49 -22.59
CA HIS A 396 107.50 -2.05 -23.54
C HIS A 396 106.21 -2.88 -23.46
N MET A 397 106.34 -4.20 -23.30
CA MET A 397 105.17 -5.09 -23.17
C MET A 397 104.43 -4.86 -21.84
N GLU A 398 105.15 -4.54 -20.77
CA GLU A 398 104.59 -4.16 -19.46
C GLU A 398 103.79 -2.86 -19.54
N ALA A 399 104.32 -1.83 -20.21
CA ALA A 399 103.65 -0.55 -20.42
C ALA A 399 102.34 -0.69 -21.22
N ASP A 400 102.32 -1.57 -22.22
CA ASP A 400 101.11 -1.87 -23.00
C ASP A 400 100.06 -2.61 -22.16
N LEU A 401 100.47 -3.57 -21.32
CA LEU A 401 99.58 -4.28 -20.40
C LEU A 401 98.97 -3.36 -19.34
N THR A 402 99.77 -2.46 -18.76
CA THR A 402 99.27 -1.48 -17.77
C THR A 402 98.30 -0.50 -18.41
N ASN A 403 98.61 0.02 -19.59
CA ASN A 403 97.67 0.86 -20.36
C ASN A 403 96.37 0.11 -20.69
N GLY A 404 96.45 -1.17 -21.06
CA GLY A 404 95.28 -2.01 -21.32
C GLY A 404 94.39 -2.17 -20.08
N ILE A 405 94.99 -2.43 -18.92
CA ILE A 405 94.27 -2.55 -17.64
C ILE A 405 93.62 -1.21 -17.24
N GLU A 406 94.33 -0.09 -17.39
CA GLU A 406 93.75 1.23 -17.11
C GLU A 406 92.59 1.58 -18.05
N GLN A 407 92.69 1.26 -19.35
CA GLN A 407 91.59 1.47 -20.27
C GLN A 407 90.37 0.63 -19.89
N LEU A 408 90.58 -0.62 -19.47
CA LEU A 408 89.52 -1.52 -19.01
C LEU A 408 88.89 -1.00 -17.71
N GLN A 409 89.69 -0.50 -16.76
CA GLN A 409 89.19 0.14 -15.54
C GLN A 409 88.41 1.43 -15.83
N ARG A 410 88.89 2.28 -16.74
CA ARG A 410 88.15 3.49 -17.17
C ARG A 410 86.84 3.14 -17.87
N PHE A 411 86.82 2.09 -18.67
CA PHE A 411 85.60 1.58 -19.30
C PHE A 411 84.59 1.09 -18.24
N LEU A 412 85.03 0.29 -17.27
CA LEU A 412 84.18 -0.19 -16.18
C LEU A 412 83.72 0.95 -15.26
N ALA A 413 84.57 1.93 -14.97
CA ALA A 413 84.20 3.10 -14.18
C ALA A 413 83.15 3.97 -14.87
N ARG A 414 83.23 4.14 -16.20
CA ARG A 414 82.18 4.79 -17.00
C ARG A 414 80.88 4.00 -17.06
N PHE A 415 80.92 2.70 -16.83
CA PHE A 415 79.72 1.85 -16.77
C PHE A 415 79.08 1.85 -15.37
N ALA A 416 79.83 2.24 -14.33
CA ALA A 416 79.39 2.26 -12.93
C ALA A 416 79.03 3.67 -12.40
N ALA A 417 79.44 4.71 -13.12
CA ALA A 417 79.05 6.10 -12.91
C ALA A 417 77.86 6.43 -13.81
#